data_AF-E1ZBD9-F1
#
_entry.id   AF-E1ZBD9-F1
#
_cell.length_a   1.000
_cell.length_b   1.000
_cell.length_c   1.000
_cell.angle_alpha   90.00
_cell.angle_beta   90.00
_cell.angle_gamma   90.00
#
_symmetry.space_group_name_H-M   'P 1'
#
loop_
_entity.id
_entity.type
_entity.pdbx_description
1 polymer ?
#
loop_
_entity_poly.entity_id
_entity_poly.type
_entity_poly.pdbx_seq_one_letter_code
_entity_poly.pdbx_strand_id
1 'polypeptide(L)'
;MAGPLHVLSARLQSDTPVSTVALEPYVLCRRGDGTTVSAEEVPAEGHTDSRFSVKCRWYRSVVTKGGQYCWVHPEKEAAIQCILCLRCKVDTKKSYHCSPECLREHWAFHRDFHQQSRENGDNGFPRVDSFKGSYTYSNSGETWVEVGRERVYTPVPEDVGAILKFECTSYDAASPYPEVGKTFSIITARVRPGGMRRHAELAR
;
A
#
# COMPACT_ATOMS: atom_id res chain seq x y z
N MET A 1 -28.38 24.67 -16.28
CA MET A 1 -27.24 23.74 -16.48
C MET A 1 -26.63 23.46 -15.12
N ALA A 2 -26.36 22.21 -14.77
CA ALA A 2 -25.65 21.91 -13.52
C ALA A 2 -24.27 22.58 -13.58
N GLY A 3 -23.95 23.41 -12.60
CA GLY A 3 -22.63 24.03 -12.48
C GLY A 3 -21.56 23.00 -12.06
N PRO A 4 -20.28 23.41 -12.01
CA PRO A 4 -19.16 22.52 -11.73
C PRO A 4 -19.26 21.85 -10.35
N LEU A 5 -18.73 20.63 -10.27
CA LEU A 5 -18.50 19.92 -9.03
C LEU A 5 -17.14 20.34 -8.44
N HIS A 6 -17.08 20.59 -7.14
CA HIS A 6 -15.85 20.91 -6.42
C HIS A 6 -15.64 19.97 -5.24
N VAL A 7 -14.47 19.37 -5.11
CA VAL A 7 -14.07 18.71 -3.86
C VAL A 7 -13.73 19.78 -2.82
N LEU A 8 -14.31 19.68 -1.63
CA LEU A 8 -14.10 20.61 -0.52
C LEU A 8 -13.08 20.06 0.50
N SER A 9 -13.15 18.77 0.80
CA SER A 9 -12.23 18.11 1.74
C SER A 9 -12.22 16.60 1.55
N ALA A 10 -11.13 15.96 1.97
CA ALA A 10 -10.97 14.52 2.06
C ALA A 10 -10.28 14.15 3.38
N ARG A 11 -10.79 13.14 4.10
CA ARG A 11 -10.24 12.69 5.40
C ARG A 11 -10.35 11.17 5.54
N LEU A 12 -9.45 10.56 6.32
CA LEU A 12 -9.54 9.17 6.76
C LEU A 12 -9.85 9.13 8.26
N GLN A 13 -10.66 8.16 8.69
CA GLN A 13 -11.00 7.97 10.11
C GLN A 13 -9.84 7.39 10.91
N SER A 14 -9.09 6.46 10.32
CA SER A 14 -7.85 5.91 10.84
C SER A 14 -6.74 6.13 9.82
N ASP A 15 -5.62 6.69 10.28
CA ASP A 15 -4.42 6.86 9.47
C ASP A 15 -3.49 5.64 9.55
N THR A 16 -3.79 4.64 10.39
CA THR A 16 -3.01 3.42 10.56
C THR A 16 -3.71 2.26 9.87
N PRO A 17 -3.45 2.03 8.57
CA PRO A 17 -4.09 0.97 7.81
C PRO A 17 -3.67 -0.41 8.30
N VAL A 18 -4.59 -1.36 8.25
CA VAL A 18 -4.34 -2.78 8.51
C VAL A 18 -4.67 -3.52 7.22
N SER A 19 -3.79 -4.41 6.75
CA SER A 19 -4.10 -5.24 5.59
C SER A 19 -5.37 -6.03 5.86
N THR A 20 -6.24 -6.16 4.86
CA THR A 20 -7.60 -6.74 4.93
C THR A 20 -8.69 -5.88 5.56
N VAL A 21 -8.38 -4.70 6.11
CA VAL A 21 -9.39 -3.75 6.62
C VAL A 21 -9.58 -2.63 5.60
N ALA A 22 -10.82 -2.44 5.13
CA ALA A 22 -11.14 -1.41 4.15
C ALA A 22 -10.84 -0.01 4.70
N LEU A 23 -10.20 0.81 3.87
CA LEU A 23 -10.01 2.24 4.08
C LEU A 23 -11.10 2.98 3.30
N GLU A 24 -11.87 3.78 4.02
CA GLU A 24 -13.00 4.53 3.47
C GLU A 24 -12.79 6.03 3.68
N PRO A 25 -12.21 6.73 2.69
CA PRO A 25 -12.08 8.18 2.74
C PRO A 25 -13.45 8.85 2.78
N TYR A 26 -13.63 9.75 3.74
CA TYR A 26 -14.75 10.67 3.79
C TYR A 26 -14.41 11.90 2.93
N VAL A 27 -15.12 12.04 1.81
CA VAL A 27 -14.89 13.11 0.83
C VAL A 27 -16.16 13.95 0.72
N LEU A 28 -16.01 15.26 0.91
CA LEU A 28 -17.09 16.24 0.75
C LEU A 28 -16.97 16.96 -0.58
N CYS A 29 -18.08 17.06 -1.31
CA CYS A 29 -18.16 17.75 -2.58
C CYS A 29 -19.26 18.81 -2.54
N ARG A 30 -19.09 19.88 -3.34
CA ARG A 30 -20.11 20.89 -3.60
C ARG A 30 -20.54 20.81 -5.06
N ARG A 31 -21.83 20.66 -5.30
CA ARG A 31 -22.45 20.71 -6.63
C ARG A 31 -22.59 22.16 -7.09
N GLY A 32 -22.82 22.34 -8.39
CA GLY A 32 -23.01 23.67 -8.98
C GLY A 32 -24.24 24.44 -8.50
N ASP A 33 -25.21 23.76 -7.88
CA ASP A 33 -26.36 24.38 -7.21
C ASP A 33 -26.04 24.86 -5.78
N GLY A 34 -24.80 24.67 -5.32
CA GLY A 34 -24.35 25.02 -3.98
C GLY A 34 -24.54 23.91 -2.93
N THR A 35 -25.29 22.84 -3.25
CA THR A 35 -25.54 21.72 -2.34
C THR A 35 -24.24 20.99 -2.01
N THR A 36 -24.02 20.69 -0.73
CA THR A 36 -22.88 19.89 -0.27
C THR A 36 -23.31 18.44 -0.08
N VAL A 37 -22.58 17.51 -0.65
CA VAL A 37 -22.88 16.07 -0.64
C VAL A 37 -21.64 15.24 -0.32
N SER A 38 -21.85 14.01 0.14
CA SER A 38 -20.77 13.01 0.20
C SER A 38 -20.37 12.57 -1.21
N ALA A 39 -19.12 12.20 -1.43
CA ALA A 39 -18.68 11.63 -2.70
C ALA A 39 -19.37 10.29 -3.05
N GLU A 40 -20.02 9.63 -2.08
CA GLU A 40 -20.87 8.45 -2.31
C GLU A 40 -22.12 8.77 -3.14
N GLU A 41 -22.60 10.01 -3.07
CA GLU A 41 -23.74 10.51 -3.83
C GLU A 41 -23.32 11.13 -5.17
N VAL A 42 -22.03 11.02 -5.51
CA VAL A 42 -21.47 11.52 -6.76
C VAL A 42 -21.03 10.32 -7.59
N PRO A 43 -21.35 10.29 -8.89
CA PRO A 43 -20.90 9.22 -9.76
C PRO A 43 -19.37 9.06 -9.75
N ALA A 44 -18.91 7.80 -9.80
CA ALA A 44 -17.51 7.48 -9.97
C ALA A 44 -17.02 7.88 -11.38
N GLU A 45 -15.70 8.00 -11.53
CA GLU A 45 -15.06 8.24 -12.83
C GLU A 45 -15.52 7.21 -13.88
N GLY A 46 -15.88 7.68 -15.08
CA GLY A 46 -16.31 6.83 -16.19
C GLY A 46 -17.78 6.46 -16.20
N HIS A 47 -18.60 6.98 -15.27
CA HIS A 47 -20.05 6.83 -15.34
C HIS A 47 -20.63 7.57 -16.55
N THR A 48 -21.11 6.85 -17.55
CA THR A 48 -21.51 7.38 -18.88
C THR A 48 -22.58 8.47 -18.81
N ASP A 49 -23.45 8.39 -17.81
CA ASP A 49 -24.61 9.27 -17.69
C ASP A 49 -24.34 10.51 -16.83
N SER A 50 -23.09 10.74 -16.42
CA SER A 50 -22.72 11.91 -15.62
C SER A 50 -21.63 12.74 -16.27
N ARG A 51 -21.90 14.03 -16.44
CA ARG A 51 -20.88 15.01 -16.82
C ARG A 51 -19.84 15.17 -15.71
N PHE A 52 -20.28 15.18 -14.45
CA PHE A 52 -19.41 15.44 -13.30
C PHE A 52 -19.23 14.17 -12.46
N SER A 53 -17.99 13.85 -12.11
CA SER A 53 -17.67 12.69 -11.27
C SER A 53 -16.54 13.03 -10.28
N VAL A 54 -16.31 12.15 -9.32
CA VAL A 54 -15.09 12.20 -8.50
C VAL A 54 -14.12 11.14 -9.01
N LYS A 55 -12.91 11.57 -9.35
CA LYS A 55 -11.79 10.70 -9.68
C LYS A 55 -11.03 10.38 -8.41
N CYS A 56 -10.89 9.09 -8.10
CA CYS A 56 -10.18 8.58 -6.94
C CYS A 56 -8.95 7.78 -7.39
N ARG A 57 -7.84 7.90 -6.67
CA ARG A 57 -6.64 7.10 -6.90
C ARG A 57 -6.01 6.71 -5.58
N TRP A 58 -5.59 5.46 -5.49
CA TRP A 58 -4.77 4.94 -4.41
C TRP A 58 -3.38 4.61 -4.93
N TYR A 59 -2.37 5.01 -4.17
CA TYR A 59 -0.98 4.74 -4.48
C TYR A 59 -0.28 4.09 -3.30
N ARG A 60 0.67 3.23 -3.61
CA ARG A 60 1.59 2.60 -2.67
C ARG A 60 3.01 3.14 -2.85
N SER A 61 3.70 3.42 -1.75
CA SER A 61 5.12 3.77 -1.78
C SER A 61 5.98 2.58 -2.24
N VAL A 62 6.85 2.77 -3.23
CA VAL A 62 7.81 1.76 -3.73
C VAL A 62 9.05 1.67 -2.85
N VAL A 63 9.54 2.82 -2.36
CA VAL A 63 10.63 2.88 -1.40
C VAL A 63 10.00 3.01 -0.02
N THR A 64 10.01 1.93 0.76
CA THR A 64 9.70 2.00 2.19
C THR A 64 10.83 2.75 2.88
N LYS A 65 10.79 4.08 2.90
CA LYS A 65 11.69 4.86 3.77
C LYS A 65 11.28 4.55 5.22
N GLY A 66 12.05 3.65 5.84
CA GLY A 66 11.96 3.24 7.24
C GLY A 66 11.43 1.82 7.48
N GLY A 67 11.43 1.43 8.76
CA GLY A 67 11.49 0.05 9.26
C GLY A 67 10.49 -0.93 8.66
N GLN A 68 10.99 -2.13 8.36
CA GLN A 68 10.21 -3.30 7.93
C GLN A 68 9.49 -3.91 9.14
N TYR A 69 8.51 -4.78 8.94
CA TYR A 69 7.86 -5.49 10.05
C TYR A 69 8.44 -6.89 10.21
N CYS A 70 8.43 -7.40 11.44
CA CYS A 70 8.86 -8.75 11.71
C CYS A 70 7.88 -9.75 11.07
N TRP A 71 8.42 -10.74 10.36
CA TRP A 71 7.63 -11.81 9.74
C TRP A 71 6.86 -12.64 10.77
N VAL A 72 7.46 -12.85 11.93
CA VAL A 72 6.88 -13.63 13.04
C VAL A 72 5.93 -12.80 13.89
N HIS A 73 6.28 -11.53 14.13
CA HIS A 73 5.58 -10.58 15.00
C HIS A 73 5.13 -9.37 14.16
N PRO A 74 4.02 -9.50 13.42
CA PRO A 74 3.64 -8.53 12.41
C PRO A 74 3.34 -7.12 12.98
N GLU A 75 3.09 -7.03 14.29
CA GLU A 75 2.90 -5.79 15.04
C GLU A 75 4.21 -5.06 15.39
N LYS A 76 5.36 -5.75 15.34
CA LYS A 76 6.67 -5.21 15.75
C LYS A 76 7.50 -4.82 14.54
N GLU A 77 8.18 -3.68 14.63
CA GLU A 77 9.19 -3.30 13.64
C GLU A 77 10.39 -4.28 13.71
N ALA A 78 10.88 -4.65 12.54
CA ALA A 78 12.04 -5.49 12.36
C ALA A 78 13.31 -4.70 12.66
N ALA A 79 14.12 -5.21 13.57
CA ALA A 79 15.46 -4.73 13.84
C ALA A 79 16.52 -5.54 13.07
N ILE A 80 16.14 -6.68 12.50
CA ILE A 80 17.06 -7.65 11.89
C ILE A 80 16.54 -8.13 10.55
N GLN A 81 17.45 -8.29 9.59
CA GLN A 81 17.22 -8.97 8.33
C GLN A 81 18.20 -10.14 8.16
N CYS A 82 17.69 -11.33 7.89
CA CYS A 82 18.52 -12.51 7.62
C CYS A 82 19.13 -12.43 6.21
N ILE A 83 20.44 -12.19 6.12
CA ILE A 83 21.15 -12.13 4.84
C ILE A 83 21.15 -13.48 4.10
N LEU A 84 21.03 -14.60 4.81
CA LEU A 84 20.97 -15.92 4.18
C LEU A 84 19.68 -16.09 3.39
N CYS A 85 18.54 -15.63 3.90
CA CYS A 85 17.27 -15.59 3.15
C CYS A 85 17.42 -14.83 1.83
N LEU A 86 18.11 -13.68 1.83
CA LEU A 86 18.34 -12.90 0.62
C LEU A 86 19.18 -13.66 -0.40
N ARG A 87 20.23 -14.36 0.05
CA ARG A 87 21.06 -15.21 -0.82
C ARG A 87 20.29 -16.41 -1.36
N CYS A 88 19.39 -16.96 -0.56
CA CYS A 88 18.50 -18.04 -0.93
C CYS A 88 17.29 -17.59 -1.78
N LYS A 89 17.24 -16.32 -2.19
CA LYS A 89 16.12 -15.72 -2.96
C LYS A 89 14.75 -15.95 -2.32
N VAL A 90 14.73 -16.05 -0.99
CA VAL A 90 13.50 -16.05 -0.21
C VAL A 90 12.89 -14.66 -0.33
N ASP A 91 11.55 -14.58 -0.38
CA ASP A 91 10.84 -13.30 -0.33
C ASP A 91 11.42 -12.41 0.78
N THR A 92 11.80 -11.19 0.42
CA THR A 92 12.44 -10.21 1.31
C THR A 92 11.65 -10.03 2.61
N LYS A 93 10.31 -10.07 2.59
CA LYS A 93 9.48 -9.90 3.80
C LYS A 93 9.72 -11.02 4.83
N LYS A 94 9.96 -12.25 4.38
CA LYS A 94 10.21 -13.41 5.26
C LYS A 94 11.57 -13.36 5.96
N SER A 95 12.46 -12.48 5.49
CA SER A 95 13.80 -12.32 6.06
C SER A 95 13.85 -11.44 7.31
N TYR A 96 12.76 -10.73 7.66
CA TYR A 96 12.74 -9.73 8.72
C TYR A 96 12.29 -10.24 10.09
N HIS A 97 13.00 -9.84 11.15
CA HIS A 97 12.76 -10.22 12.54
C HIS A 97 12.88 -9.03 13.50
N CYS A 98 12.05 -8.98 14.54
CA CYS A 98 12.03 -7.85 15.50
C CYS A 98 13.21 -7.88 16.48
N SER A 99 13.84 -9.04 16.70
CA SER A 99 15.00 -9.19 17.58
C SER A 99 15.78 -10.47 17.27
N PRO A 100 17.02 -10.63 17.78
CA PRO A 100 17.78 -11.88 17.64
C PRO A 100 17.07 -13.06 18.32
N GLU A 101 16.37 -12.80 19.43
CA GLU A 101 15.62 -13.79 20.21
C GLU A 101 14.46 -14.34 19.37
N CYS A 102 13.70 -13.47 18.72
CA CYS A 102 12.64 -13.84 17.79
C CYS A 102 13.16 -14.79 16.68
N LEU A 103 14.29 -14.45 16.07
CA LEU A 103 14.89 -15.30 15.03
C LEU A 103 15.30 -16.68 15.59
N ARG A 104 15.88 -16.71 16.79
CA ARG A 104 16.34 -17.94 17.45
C ARG A 104 15.17 -18.85 17.83
N GLU A 105 14.13 -18.29 18.43
CA GLU A 105 12.92 -19.02 18.85
C GLU A 105 12.19 -19.63 17.66
N HIS A 106 12.18 -18.94 16.52
CA HIS A 106 11.51 -19.40 15.29
C HIS A 106 12.45 -20.02 14.26
N TRP A 107 13.69 -20.34 14.63
CA TRP A 107 14.71 -20.89 13.73
C TRP A 107 14.27 -22.19 13.05
N ALA A 108 13.55 -23.06 13.77
CA ALA A 108 13.13 -24.36 13.25
C ALA A 108 12.28 -24.25 11.98
N PHE A 109 11.41 -23.25 11.89
CA PHE A 109 10.61 -22.96 10.70
C PHE A 109 11.38 -22.09 9.70
N HIS A 110 12.18 -21.14 10.20
CA HIS A 110 12.92 -20.23 9.33
C HIS A 110 13.97 -20.94 8.47
N ARG A 111 14.64 -21.98 9.00
CA ARG A 111 15.67 -22.72 8.27
C ARG A 111 15.13 -23.46 7.04
N ASP A 112 13.84 -23.76 6.99
CA ASP A 112 13.21 -24.45 5.86
C ASP A 112 13.25 -23.58 4.60
N PHE A 113 13.15 -22.24 4.75
CA PHE A 113 13.34 -21.30 3.64
C PHE A 113 14.74 -21.39 3.03
N HIS A 114 15.74 -21.67 3.86
CA HIS A 114 17.12 -21.87 3.38
C HIS A 114 17.27 -23.22 2.71
N GLN A 115 16.65 -24.26 3.25
CA GLN A 115 16.75 -25.62 2.72
C GLN A 115 16.08 -25.76 1.34
N GLN A 116 14.88 -25.19 1.18
CA GLN A 116 14.15 -25.18 -0.10
C GLN A 116 14.98 -24.54 -1.24
N SER A 117 15.77 -23.51 -0.93
CA SER A 117 16.66 -22.89 -1.92
C SER A 117 17.81 -23.82 -2.36
N ARG A 118 18.33 -24.67 -1.47
CA ARG A 118 19.39 -25.63 -1.80
C ARG A 118 18.88 -26.76 -2.68
N GLU A 119 17.64 -27.19 -2.44
CA GLU A 119 16.97 -28.24 -3.23
C GLU A 119 16.66 -27.77 -4.65
N ASN A 120 16.43 -26.47 -4.85
CA ASN A 120 16.20 -25.87 -6.17
C ASN A 120 17.47 -25.70 -7.02
N GLY A 121 18.65 -26.14 -6.55
CA GLY A 121 19.88 -26.21 -7.35
C GLY A 121 20.50 -24.87 -7.76
N ASP A 122 20.13 -23.77 -7.10
CA ASP A 122 20.65 -22.43 -7.41
C ASP A 122 21.96 -22.17 -6.64
N ASN A 123 23.06 -22.04 -7.37
CA ASN A 123 24.42 -22.04 -6.83
C ASN A 123 24.82 -20.69 -6.20
N GLY A 124 23.99 -20.13 -5.31
CA GLY A 124 24.33 -19.22 -4.19
C GLY A 124 25.24 -17.99 -4.41
N PHE A 125 25.74 -17.74 -5.62
CA PHE A 125 26.57 -16.60 -5.96
C PHE A 125 25.65 -15.49 -6.46
N PRO A 126 25.70 -14.29 -5.87
CA PRO A 126 24.95 -13.17 -6.40
C PRO A 126 25.50 -12.88 -7.80
N ARG A 127 24.68 -13.07 -8.84
CA ARG A 127 24.92 -12.35 -10.09
C ARG A 127 24.91 -10.87 -9.70
N VAL A 128 25.98 -10.16 -10.00
CA VAL A 128 26.17 -8.72 -9.75
C VAL A 128 24.98 -7.87 -10.24
N ASP A 129 24.13 -8.45 -11.10
CA ASP A 129 22.90 -7.88 -11.63
C ASP A 129 21.69 -7.87 -10.67
N SER A 130 21.71 -8.62 -9.55
CA SER A 130 20.59 -8.67 -8.57
C SER A 130 20.67 -7.56 -7.50
N PHE A 131 21.76 -6.78 -7.50
CA PHE A 131 21.88 -5.50 -6.79
C PHE A 131 21.36 -4.32 -7.62
N LYS A 132 20.60 -4.56 -8.68
CA LYS A 132 19.81 -3.50 -9.32
C LYS A 132 18.71 -3.07 -8.35
N GLY A 133 19.08 -2.14 -7.47
CA GLY A 133 18.14 -1.17 -6.94
C GLY A 133 17.26 -0.74 -8.09
N SER A 134 15.97 -1.02 -7.93
CA SER A 134 14.91 -0.66 -8.85
C SER A 134 15.21 0.70 -9.47
N TYR A 135 15.47 0.73 -10.79
CA TYR A 135 15.61 1.98 -11.52
C TYR A 135 14.26 2.68 -11.54
N THR A 136 13.96 3.42 -10.48
CA THR A 136 12.82 4.32 -10.43
C THR A 136 13.36 5.72 -10.24
N TYR A 137 13.24 6.50 -11.32
CA TYR A 137 13.55 7.90 -11.42
C TYR A 137 12.94 8.68 -10.24
N SER A 138 13.78 9.30 -9.42
CA SER A 138 13.37 10.04 -8.24
C SER A 138 13.39 11.54 -8.52
N ASN A 139 12.20 12.15 -8.62
CA ASN A 139 12.07 13.55 -8.23
C ASN A 139 11.46 13.54 -6.82
N SER A 140 12.25 13.89 -5.79
CA SER A 140 11.97 13.82 -4.33
C SER A 140 12.18 12.49 -3.58
N GLY A 141 12.56 11.40 -4.25
CA GLY A 141 13.00 10.16 -3.57
C GLY A 141 11.88 9.30 -2.97
N GLU A 142 10.61 9.61 -3.27
CA GLU A 142 9.46 8.73 -3.02
C GLU A 142 8.83 8.37 -4.37
N THR A 143 8.96 7.10 -4.76
CA THR A 143 8.27 6.57 -5.94
C THR A 143 6.94 5.98 -5.49
N TRP A 144 5.85 6.31 -6.18
CA TRP A 144 4.49 5.85 -5.91
C TRP A 144 3.99 4.97 -7.06
N VAL A 145 3.31 3.87 -6.75
CA VAL A 145 2.66 2.99 -7.72
C VAL A 145 1.15 3.05 -7.51
N GLU A 146 0.38 3.31 -8.58
CA GLU A 146 -1.09 3.25 -8.53
C GLU A 146 -1.53 1.81 -8.24
N VAL A 147 -2.35 1.63 -7.20
CA VAL A 147 -2.87 0.32 -6.74
C VAL A 147 -4.39 0.26 -6.73
N GLY A 148 -5.09 1.38 -6.93
CA GLY A 148 -6.55 1.40 -6.97
C GLY A 148 -7.12 2.68 -7.56
N ARG A 149 -8.35 2.58 -8.10
CA ARG A 149 -9.12 3.70 -8.67
C ARG A 149 -10.45 3.94 -7.96
N GLU A 150 -10.85 3.02 -7.11
CA GLU A 150 -12.04 3.15 -6.28
C GLU A 150 -11.79 4.11 -5.11
N ARG A 151 -12.88 4.67 -4.57
CA ARG A 151 -12.78 5.48 -3.35
C ARG A 151 -12.35 4.61 -2.17
N VAL A 152 -12.99 3.45 -2.01
CA VAL A 152 -12.67 2.48 -0.96
C VAL A 152 -11.51 1.61 -1.41
N TYR A 153 -10.54 1.39 -0.52
CA TYR A 153 -9.41 0.51 -0.80
C TYR A 153 -9.14 -0.41 0.38
N THR A 154 -9.06 -1.72 0.11
CA THR A 154 -8.68 -2.70 1.11
C THR A 154 -7.21 -3.06 0.89
N PRO A 155 -6.28 -2.69 1.80
CA PRO A 155 -4.87 -2.96 1.61
C PRO A 155 -4.60 -4.47 1.56
N VAL A 156 -3.76 -4.87 0.61
CA VAL A 156 -3.38 -6.27 0.37
C VAL A 156 -2.08 -6.63 1.10
N PRO A 157 -1.73 -7.92 1.23
CA PRO A 157 -0.47 -8.33 1.88
C PRO A 157 0.79 -7.69 1.27
N GLU A 158 0.76 -7.40 -0.03
CA GLU A 158 1.84 -6.70 -0.74
C GLU A 158 2.08 -5.28 -0.20
N ASP A 159 1.05 -4.65 0.34
CA ASP A 159 1.09 -3.27 0.85
C ASP A 159 1.66 -3.17 2.25
N VAL A 160 1.75 -4.28 2.99
CA VAL A 160 2.35 -4.32 4.34
C VAL A 160 3.73 -3.65 4.34
N GLY A 161 3.93 -2.71 5.27
CA GLY A 161 5.15 -1.92 5.38
C GLY A 161 5.22 -0.70 4.46
N ALA A 162 4.37 -0.63 3.44
CA ALA A 162 4.26 0.54 2.58
C ALA A 162 3.37 1.63 3.19
N ILE A 163 3.59 2.85 2.77
CA ILE A 163 2.68 3.96 3.00
C ILE A 163 1.68 3.98 1.84
N LEU A 164 0.40 4.19 2.15
CA LEU A 164 -0.63 4.43 1.15
C LEU A 164 -0.94 5.91 1.05
N LYS A 165 -1.16 6.37 -0.18
CA LYS A 165 -1.63 7.71 -0.51
C LYS A 165 -2.95 7.62 -1.25
N PHE A 166 -3.97 8.31 -0.75
CA PHE A 166 -5.23 8.54 -1.46
C PHE A 166 -5.21 9.91 -2.12
N GLU A 167 -5.67 9.99 -3.36
CA GLU A 167 -5.92 11.26 -4.05
C GLU A 167 -7.36 11.30 -4.58
N CYS A 168 -7.99 12.46 -4.50
CA CYS A 168 -9.26 12.71 -5.18
C CYS A 168 -9.36 14.11 -5.80
N THR A 169 -10.04 14.16 -6.94
CA THR A 169 -10.24 15.37 -7.76
C THR A 169 -11.62 15.34 -8.41
N SER A 170 -12.22 16.52 -8.58
CA SER A 170 -13.44 16.70 -9.38
C SER A 170 -13.13 16.51 -10.86
N TYR A 171 -14.00 15.79 -11.57
CA TYR A 171 -13.86 15.47 -12.97
C TYR A 171 -15.05 16.02 -13.77
N ASP A 172 -14.80 16.64 -14.92
CA ASP A 172 -15.79 17.15 -15.89
C ASP A 172 -15.53 16.51 -17.26
N ALA A 173 -16.35 15.53 -17.63
CA ALA A 173 -16.24 14.80 -18.89
C ALA A 173 -16.47 15.68 -20.13
N ALA A 174 -17.07 16.86 -19.98
CA ALA A 174 -17.28 17.80 -21.08
C ALA A 174 -16.11 18.78 -21.28
N SER A 175 -15.13 18.79 -20.37
CA SER A 175 -13.96 19.67 -20.46
C SER A 175 -12.83 18.97 -21.24
N PRO A 176 -12.09 19.68 -22.12
CA PRO A 176 -10.87 19.15 -22.72
C PRO A 176 -9.77 18.88 -21.68
N TYR A 177 -9.87 19.50 -20.51
CA TYR A 177 -9.07 19.24 -19.32
C TYR A 177 -10.02 18.74 -18.22
N PRO A 178 -10.30 17.43 -18.19
CA PRO A 178 -11.42 16.93 -17.42
C PRO A 178 -11.14 16.92 -15.91
N GLU A 179 -9.88 16.99 -15.47
CA GLU A 179 -9.56 17.22 -14.07
C GLU A 179 -9.74 18.70 -13.72
N VAL A 180 -10.68 19.00 -12.82
CA VAL A 180 -11.07 20.36 -12.47
C VAL A 180 -10.77 20.62 -11.00
N GLY A 181 -10.16 21.77 -10.71
CA GLY A 181 -9.94 22.24 -9.35
C GLY A 181 -8.72 21.61 -8.67
N LYS A 182 -8.74 21.61 -7.33
CA LYS A 182 -7.61 21.15 -6.51
C LYS A 182 -7.70 19.64 -6.28
N THR A 183 -6.56 18.96 -6.45
CA THR A 183 -6.37 17.58 -5.96
C THR A 183 -6.18 17.57 -4.45
N PHE A 184 -6.98 16.76 -3.77
CA PHE A 184 -6.84 16.49 -2.34
C PHE A 184 -6.07 15.19 -2.16
N SER A 185 -5.09 15.20 -1.26
CA SER A 185 -4.26 14.04 -0.96
C SER A 185 -4.27 13.71 0.52
N ILE A 186 -4.35 12.42 0.85
CA ILE A 186 -4.21 11.89 2.22
C ILE A 186 -3.08 10.87 2.19
N ILE A 187 -2.17 10.95 3.16
CA ILE A 187 -1.11 9.95 3.36
C ILE A 187 -1.39 9.21 4.67
N THR A 188 -1.15 7.91 4.67
CA THR A 188 -1.32 7.03 5.83
C THR A 188 0.00 6.78 6.55
N ALA A 189 -0.06 6.23 7.76
CA ALA A 189 1.05 5.48 8.33
C ALA A 189 1.29 4.19 7.52
N ARG A 190 2.35 3.45 7.86
CA ARG A 190 2.64 2.18 7.19
C ARG A 190 1.53 1.15 7.44
N VAL A 191 1.19 0.39 6.40
CA VAL A 191 0.22 -0.71 6.47
C VAL A 191 0.71 -1.77 7.44
N ARG A 192 -0.08 -1.99 8.49
CA ARG A 192 0.10 -3.06 9.44
C ARG A 192 -0.38 -4.38 8.82
N PRO A 193 0.26 -5.49 9.15
CA PRO A 193 -0.27 -6.80 8.83
C PRO A 193 -1.61 -7.01 9.53
N GLY A 194 -2.60 -7.50 8.78
CA GLY A 194 -3.84 -8.05 9.31
C GLY A 194 -3.53 -9.35 10.02
N GLY A 195 -4.25 -9.63 11.11
CA GLY A 195 -3.96 -10.75 12.01
C GLY A 195 -3.77 -12.07 11.27
N MET A 196 -2.51 -12.39 10.94
CA MET A 196 -2.11 -13.73 10.55
C MET A 196 -2.18 -14.51 11.85
N ARG A 197 -3.10 -15.48 11.93
CA ARG A 197 -3.17 -16.39 13.08
C ARG A 197 -1.74 -16.87 13.34
N ARG A 198 -1.32 -16.77 14.60
CA ARG A 198 0.00 -17.22 15.07
C ARG A 198 0.30 -18.56 14.40
N HIS A 199 1.34 -18.62 13.55
CA HIS A 199 1.80 -19.89 12.99
C HIS A 199 2.17 -20.92 14.08
N ALA A 200 2.26 -20.48 15.35
CA ALA A 200 2.39 -21.33 16.53
C ALA A 200 1.19 -22.24 16.82
N GLU A 201 0.03 -22.09 16.16
CA GLU A 201 -1.19 -22.86 16.48
C GLU A 201 -1.48 -24.03 15.53
N LEU A 202 -0.60 -24.29 14.55
CA LEU A 202 -0.73 -25.42 13.59
C LEU A 202 0.22 -26.59 13.89
N ALA A 203 0.85 -26.62 15.06
CA ALA A 203 1.74 -27.70 15.50
C ALA A 203 1.23 -28.37 16.79
N ARG A 204 -0.03 -28.82 16.78
CA ARG A 204 -0.55 -29.81 17.73
C ARG A 204 -1.17 -30.97 16.98
#